data_AF-A0A370GJ46-F1
#
_entry.id   AF-A0A370GJ46-F1
#
_cell.length_a   1.000
_cell.length_b   1.000
_cell.length_c   1.000
_cell.angle_alpha   90.00
_cell.angle_beta   90.00
_cell.angle_gamma   90.00
#
_symmetry.space_group_name_H-M   'P 1'
#
loop_
_entity.id
_entity.type
_entity.pdbx_description
1 polymer ?
#
loop_
_entity_poly.entity_id
_entity_poly.type
_entity_poly.pdbx_seq_one_letter_code
_entity_poly.pdbx_strand_id
1 'polypeptide(L)'
;MPFIIGYGIAILGAITAYQLTKGKTNKRKFIGWGITLMFAISPFLSFAIGLTTAVIVMNGWAAMIMWVIFPPIFLLGFVLLLVGIFKKEEKVKF
;
A
#
# COMPACT_ATOMS: atom_id res chain seq x y z
N MET A 1 -3.91 0.11 21.30
CA MET A 1 -3.76 -1.17 20.58
C MET A 1 -2.92 -0.98 19.32
N PRO A 2 -1.90 -1.82 19.06
CA PRO A 2 -0.90 -1.61 17.99
C PRO A 2 -1.48 -1.56 16.55
N PHE A 3 -2.62 -2.20 16.29
CA PHE A 3 -3.28 -2.15 14.98
C PHE A 3 -3.78 -0.75 14.58
N ILE A 4 -4.07 0.15 15.53
CA ILE A 4 -4.46 1.54 15.25
C ILE A 4 -3.33 2.28 14.50
N ILE A 5 -2.09 2.04 14.92
CA ILE A 5 -0.90 2.63 14.30
C ILE A 5 -0.74 2.10 12.87
N GLY A 6 -0.95 0.79 12.66
CA GLY A 6 -0.88 0.18 11.33
C GLY A 6 -1.89 0.77 10.34
N TYR A 7 -3.15 0.92 10.76
CA TYR A 7 -4.16 1.60 9.94
C TYR A 7 -3.82 3.07 9.71
N GLY A 8 -3.34 3.77 10.75
CA GLY A 8 -2.92 5.17 10.64
C GLY A 8 -1.81 5.38 9.61
N ILE A 9 -0.77 4.55 9.63
CA ILE A 9 0.35 4.64 8.68
C ILE A 9 -0.12 4.32 7.26
N ALA A 10 -0.96 3.32 7.06
CA ALA A 10 -1.50 2.99 5.74
C ALA A 10 -2.32 4.16 5.15
N ILE A 11 -3.17 4.79 5.97
CA ILE A 11 -3.97 5.96 5.58
C ILE A 11 -3.06 7.16 5.26
N LEU A 12 -2.09 7.46 6.13
CA LEU A 12 -1.12 8.53 5.90
C LEU A 12 -0.32 8.30 4.62
N GLY A 13 0.12 7.07 4.38
CA GLY A 13 0.81 6.69 3.14
C GLY A 13 -0.04 6.98 1.90
N ALA A 14 -1.33 6.62 1.92
CA ALA A 14 -2.25 6.91 0.83
C ALA A 14 -2.48 8.43 0.64
N ILE A 15 -2.63 9.20 1.72
CA ILE A 15 -2.79 10.65 1.67
C ILE A 15 -1.54 11.30 1.06
N THR A 16 -0.35 10.93 1.53
CA THR A 16 0.93 11.46 1.01
C THR A 16 1.10 11.10 -0.47
N ALA A 17 0.78 9.86 -0.88
CA ALA A 17 0.84 9.45 -2.28
C ALA A 17 -0.11 10.28 -3.16
N TYR A 18 -1.33 10.51 -2.69
CA TYR A 18 -2.29 11.35 -3.40
C TYR A 18 -1.77 12.78 -3.57
N GLN A 19 -1.25 13.40 -2.50
CA GLN A 19 -0.71 14.76 -2.56
C GLN A 19 0.49 14.86 -3.52
N LEU A 20 1.43 13.91 -3.47
CA LEU A 20 2.64 13.90 -4.30
C LEU A 20 2.35 13.64 -5.79
N THR A 21 1.28 12.91 -6.08
CA THR A 21 0.93 12.50 -7.46
C THR A 21 -0.14 13.39 -8.10
N LYS A 22 -0.80 14.27 -7.33
CA LYS A 22 -1.76 15.25 -7.84
C LYS A 22 -1.11 16.17 -8.88
N GLY A 23 -1.75 16.32 -10.03
CA GLY A 23 -1.25 17.13 -11.15
C GLY A 23 -0.03 16.57 -11.88
N LYS A 24 0.45 15.36 -11.53
CA LYS A 24 1.55 14.69 -12.24
C LYS A 24 1.01 13.84 -13.40
N THR A 25 1.92 13.49 -14.32
CA THR A 25 1.64 12.56 -15.43
C THR A 25 1.17 11.20 -14.91
N ASN A 26 0.44 10.47 -15.75
CA ASN A 26 0.02 9.11 -15.43
C ASN A 26 1.20 8.20 -15.06
N LYS A 27 2.35 8.35 -15.75
CA LYS A 27 3.61 7.66 -15.43
C LYS A 27 4.01 7.85 -13.95
N ARG A 28 4.12 9.10 -13.49
CA ARG A 28 4.49 9.43 -12.11
C ARG A 28 3.44 8.98 -11.09
N LYS A 29 2.15 9.02 -11.45
CA LYS A 29 1.07 8.49 -10.61
C LYS A 29 1.26 6.99 -10.36
N PHE A 30 1.47 6.20 -11.41
CA PHE A 30 1.68 4.75 -11.29
C PHE A 30 2.92 4.40 -10.45
N ILE A 31 4.04 5.09 -10.68
CA ILE A 31 5.26 4.89 -9.88
C ILE A 31 5.01 5.24 -8.40
N GLY A 32 4.42 6.41 -8.13
CA GLY A 32 4.15 6.87 -6.77
C GLY A 32 3.22 5.92 -6.01
N TRP A 33 2.09 5.55 -6.63
CA TRP A 33 1.15 4.59 -6.04
C TRP A 33 1.76 3.21 -5.86
N GLY A 34 2.57 2.72 -6.81
CA GLY A 34 3.25 1.44 -6.69
C GLY A 34 4.18 1.38 -5.47
N ILE A 35 5.05 2.39 -5.31
CA ILE A 35 5.95 2.49 -4.14
C ILE A 35 5.16 2.57 -2.84
N THR A 36 4.13 3.42 -2.77
CA THR A 36 3.30 3.55 -1.57
C THR A 36 2.59 2.24 -1.23
N LEU A 37 2.04 1.54 -2.21
CA LEU A 37 1.41 0.24 -1.99
C LEU A 37 2.41 -0.79 -1.46
N MET A 38 3.61 -0.85 -2.03
CA MET A 38 4.65 -1.80 -1.61
C MET A 38 5.16 -1.53 -0.19
N PHE A 39 5.49 -0.29 0.14
CA PHE A 39 6.26 0.00 1.37
C PHE A 39 5.45 0.60 2.51
N ALA A 40 4.34 1.29 2.22
CA ALA A 40 3.54 1.98 3.23
C ALA A 40 2.18 1.31 3.49
N ILE A 41 1.51 0.79 2.46
CA ILE A 41 0.18 0.18 2.64
C ILE A 41 0.31 -1.31 2.91
N SER A 42 0.99 -2.07 2.07
CA SER A 42 1.00 -3.54 2.18
C SER A 42 1.50 -4.09 3.51
N PRO A 43 2.66 -3.67 4.08
CA PRO A 43 3.10 -4.22 5.36
C PRO A 43 2.16 -3.78 6.49
N PHE A 44 1.90 -2.49 6.61
CA PHE A 44 1.16 -1.93 7.76
C PHE A 44 -0.31 -2.35 7.78
N LEU A 45 -0.97 -2.42 6.62
CA LEU A 45 -2.36 -2.87 6.53
C LEU A 45 -2.47 -4.37 6.86
N SER A 46 -1.56 -5.19 6.35
CA SER A 46 -1.56 -6.64 6.61
C SER A 46 -1.30 -6.94 8.08
N PHE A 47 -0.33 -6.25 8.70
CA PHE A 47 -0.06 -6.35 10.14
C PHE A 47 -1.25 -5.88 10.98
N ALA A 48 -1.89 -4.77 10.61
CA ALA A 48 -3.06 -4.27 11.33
C ALA A 48 -4.19 -5.30 11.31
N ILE A 49 -4.52 -5.85 10.13
CA ILE A 49 -5.56 -6.86 9.99
C ILE A 49 -5.19 -8.13 10.77
N GLY A 50 -3.96 -8.63 10.64
CA GLY A 50 -3.52 -9.84 11.35
C GLY A 50 -3.63 -9.70 12.86
N LEU A 51 -3.16 -8.58 13.42
CA LEU A 51 -3.27 -8.32 14.86
C LEU A 51 -4.73 -8.16 15.31
N THR A 52 -5.56 -7.49 14.51
CA THR A 52 -7.01 -7.40 14.79
C THR A 52 -7.66 -8.78 14.82
N THR A 53 -7.34 -9.66 13.86
CA THR A 53 -7.86 -11.04 13.82
C THR A 53 -7.38 -11.84 15.03
N ALA A 54 -6.11 -11.73 15.43
CA ALA A 54 -5.59 -12.42 16.61
C ALA A 54 -6.30 -12.03 17.90
N VAL A 55 -6.67 -10.76 18.04
CA VAL A 55 -7.44 -10.27 19.20
C VAL A 55 -8.87 -10.79 19.17
N ILE A 56 -9.55 -10.72 18.02
CA ILE A 56 -10.95 -11.17 17.87
C ILE A 56 -11.07 -12.68 18.13
N VAL A 57 -10.15 -13.47 17.59
CA VAL A 57 -10.14 -14.93 17.73
C VAL A 57 -9.50 -15.38 19.07
N MET A 58 -8.91 -14.44 19.83
CA MET A 58 -8.14 -14.70 21.05
C MET A 58 -7.04 -15.75 20.84
N ASN A 59 -6.40 -15.73 19.67
CA ASN A 59 -5.37 -16.69 19.27
C ASN A 59 -4.26 -16.01 18.46
N GLY A 60 -3.03 -16.03 18.97
CA GLY A 60 -1.86 -15.44 18.31
C GLY A 60 -1.55 -16.02 16.93
N TRP A 61 -1.88 -17.30 16.69
CA TRP A 61 -1.70 -17.92 15.38
C TRP A 61 -2.58 -17.31 14.30
N ALA A 62 -3.73 -16.75 14.68
CA ALA A 62 -4.62 -16.09 13.72
C ALA A 62 -3.97 -14.82 13.12
N ALA A 63 -2.92 -14.27 13.74
CA ALA A 63 -2.14 -13.19 13.14
C ALA A 63 -1.46 -13.62 11.83
N MET A 64 -1.23 -14.91 11.61
CA MET A 64 -0.60 -15.42 10.39
C MET A 64 -1.38 -15.12 9.11
N ILE A 65 -2.66 -14.73 9.21
CA ILE A 65 -3.42 -14.23 8.07
C ILE A 65 -2.73 -13.05 7.36
N MET A 66 -1.90 -12.28 8.06
CA MET A 66 -1.08 -11.22 7.45
C MET A 66 -0.15 -11.72 6.35
N TRP A 67 0.33 -12.97 6.42
CA TRP A 67 1.18 -13.58 5.40
C TRP A 67 0.43 -13.92 4.12
N VAL A 68 -0.90 -14.09 4.23
CA VAL A 68 -1.78 -14.31 3.08
C VAL A 68 -2.19 -12.97 2.46
N ILE A 69 -2.44 -11.95 3.29
CA ILE A 69 -2.89 -10.62 2.86
C ILE A 69 -1.75 -9.79 2.25
N PHE A 70 -0.54 -9.90 2.80
CA PHE A 70 0.61 -9.09 2.38
C PHE A 70 1.01 -9.31 0.91
N PRO A 71 1.24 -10.55 0.42
CA PRO A 71 1.77 -10.77 -0.92
C PRO A 71 0.86 -10.23 -2.04
N PRO A 72 -0.48 -10.44 -2.03
CA PRO A 72 -1.36 -9.86 -3.04
C PRO A 72 -1.28 -8.33 -3.12
N ILE A 73 -1.30 -7.64 -1.98
CA ILE A 73 -1.25 -6.17 -1.95
C ILE A 73 0.11 -5.67 -2.43
N PHE A 74 1.19 -6.33 -2.00
CA PHE A 74 2.54 -6.00 -2.43
C PHE A 74 2.71 -6.22 -3.94
N LEU A 75 2.20 -7.33 -4.48
CA LEU A 75 2.24 -7.63 -5.92
C LEU A 75 1.44 -6.63 -6.74
N LEU A 76 0.28 -6.17 -6.25
CA LEU A 76 -0.46 -5.08 -6.91
C LEU A 76 0.38 -3.79 -6.98
N GLY A 77 1.05 -3.44 -5.88
CA GLY A 77 1.99 -2.31 -5.86
C GLY A 77 3.15 -2.50 -6.84
N PHE A 78 3.71 -3.70 -6.90
CA PHE A 78 4.79 -4.04 -7.83
C PHE A 78 4.36 -3.94 -9.29
N VAL A 79 3.19 -4.47 -9.65
CA VAL A 79 2.65 -4.36 -11.01
C VAL A 79 2.41 -2.89 -11.38
N LEU A 80 1.84 -2.09 -10.48
CA LEU A 80 1.65 -0.64 -10.71
C LEU A 80 2.98 0.08 -10.92
N LEU A 81 4.01 -0.28 -10.14
CA LEU A 81 5.35 0.28 -10.29
C LEU A 81 5.94 -0.06 -11.66
N LEU A 82 5.86 -1.33 -12.09
CA LEU A 82 6.34 -1.76 -13.40
C LEU A 82 5.61 -1.04 -14.53
N VAL A 83 4.28 -0.95 -14.47
CA VAL A 83 3.47 -0.18 -15.43
C VAL A 83 3.94 1.27 -15.47
N GLY A 84 4.21 1.88 -14.32
CA GLY A 84 4.74 3.23 -14.24
C GLY A 84 6.14 3.40 -14.84
N ILE A 85 7.04 2.44 -14.64
CA ILE A 85 8.41 2.47 -15.16
C ILE A 85 8.41 2.33 -16.69
N PHE A 86 7.64 1.39 -17.23
CA PHE A 86 7.59 1.13 -18.68
C PHE A 86 6.68 2.09 -19.45
N LYS A 87 5.85 2.87 -18.76
CA LYS A 87 4.99 3.86 -19.42
C LYS A 87 5.83 5.02 -19.98
N LYS A 88 5.64 5.29 -21.27
CA LYS A 88 6.24 6.45 -21.95
C LYS A 88 5.76 7.75 -21.31
N GLU A 89 6.60 8.78 -21.33
CA GLU A 89 6.23 10.09 -20.79
C GLU A 89 5.18 10.75 -21.70
N GLU A 90 3.95 10.83 -21.20
CA GLU A 90 2.95 11.73 -21.75
C GLU A 90 3.36 13.17 -21.43
N LYS A 91 3.50 14.01 -22.47
CA LYS A 91 3.68 15.46 -22.28
C LYS A 91 2.44 15.98 -21.55
N VAL A 92 2.63 16.57 -20.37
CA VAL A 92 1.56 17.28 -19.65
C VAL A 92 1.07 18.38 -20.58
N LYS A 93 -0.15 18.25 -21.13
CA LYS A 93 -0.83 19.35 -21.79
C LYS A 93 -1.30 20.30 -20.69
N PHE A 94 -0.69 21.47 -20.64
CA PHE A 94 -1.11 22.59 -19.81
C PHE A 94 -2.39 23.20 -20.37
#